data_AF-A0A0V8D791-F1
#
_entry.id   AF-A0A0V8D791-F1
#
_cell.length_a   1.000
_cell.length_b   1.000
_cell.length_c   1.000
_cell.angle_alpha   90.00
_cell.angle_beta   90.00
_cell.angle_gamma   90.00
#
_symmetry.space_group_name_H-M   'P 1'
#
loop_
_entity.id
_entity.type
_entity.pdbx_description
1 polymer ?
#
loop_
_entity_poly.entity_id
_entity_poly.type
_entity_poly.pdbx_seq_one_letter_code
_entity_poly.pdbx_strand_id
1 'polypeptide(L)'
;MVKSRVAENGRQIKRGNKKKKRKGLKIFLFVLLFFIIILGAVGGKVYFDLKTAVTKAYVNPPTQMTFVSLKKKAAFTTAILGISKIDGKDVLVSANLAATNPRLQQTTVINLSTSAILPDKQTLLTLYNSKGEAAVIKEMEKLLQVKINKFVGMNFDQMGELVQAIGDVSIQNANEFTAQGFKFPQGTVALNKAEEVAAYFTLLNAGDTKKAFAHQQEAVMAVVSKLKSPRVLIRHYGQILTALPKVFKTSFNFGNVKALALNYHGAIRIKKINIHSDKVEGQSVVTTISQANLDLAKIQFQESLK
;
A
#
# COMPACT_ATOMS: atom_id res chain seq x y z
N MET A 1 -22.45 78.08 74.46
CA MET A 1 -22.02 77.02 75.41
C MET A 1 -21.71 75.78 74.59
N VAL A 2 -20.46 75.30 74.69
CA VAL A 2 -19.88 74.20 73.91
C VAL A 2 -20.25 72.84 74.52
N LYS A 3 -20.57 71.85 73.66
CA LYS A 3 -20.29 70.40 73.81
C LYS A 3 -20.68 69.74 72.48
N SER A 4 -19.74 69.44 71.59
CA SER A 4 -18.80 68.30 71.58
C SER A 4 -19.44 66.95 71.24
N ARG A 5 -19.00 66.44 70.07
CA ARG A 5 -19.13 65.13 69.42
C ARG A 5 -19.11 63.91 70.36
N VAL A 6 -19.79 62.83 69.94
CA VAL A 6 -19.27 61.47 69.60
C VAL A 6 -20.37 60.77 68.76
N ALA A 7 -20.22 60.63 67.45
CA ALA A 7 -19.75 59.46 66.67
C ALA A 7 -20.68 58.22 66.72
N GLU A 8 -21.30 57.90 65.58
CA GLU A 8 -21.76 56.54 65.28
C GLU A 8 -21.43 56.20 63.82
N ASN A 9 -20.81 55.02 63.66
CA ASN A 9 -20.08 54.57 62.49
C ASN A 9 -20.96 53.59 61.71
N GLY A 10 -21.40 53.95 60.50
CA GLY A 10 -22.41 53.21 59.74
C GLY A 10 -22.03 52.94 58.28
N ARG A 11 -21.19 51.92 58.07
CA ARG A 11 -21.05 51.02 56.89
C ARG A 11 -21.00 51.62 55.47
N GLN A 12 -19.85 51.41 54.83
CA GLN A 12 -19.64 51.46 53.38
C GLN A 12 -20.58 50.51 52.61
N ILE A 13 -21.23 51.00 51.56
CA ILE A 13 -21.77 50.17 50.47
C ILE A 13 -20.89 50.37 49.24
N LYS A 14 -19.96 49.43 49.00
CA LYS A 14 -19.24 49.30 47.73
C LYS A 14 -20.23 48.84 46.64
N ARG A 15 -20.52 49.69 45.66
CA ARG A 15 -21.24 49.30 44.43
C ARG A 15 -20.36 48.31 43.64
N GLY A 16 -20.69 47.02 43.72
CA GLY A 16 -20.02 45.98 42.94
C GLY A 16 -20.33 46.11 41.45
N ASN A 17 -19.28 46.20 40.62
CA ASN A 17 -19.38 46.09 39.17
C ASN A 17 -20.07 44.77 38.79
N LYS A 18 -21.28 44.83 38.22
CA LYS A 18 -21.98 43.67 37.67
C LYS A 18 -21.14 43.09 36.51
N LYS A 19 -20.44 41.99 36.76
CA LYS A 19 -19.71 41.23 35.73
C LYS A 19 -20.70 40.84 34.61
N LYS A 20 -20.53 41.39 33.40
CA LYS A 20 -21.28 40.99 32.19
C LYS A 20 -21.20 39.45 32.08
N LYS A 21 -22.35 38.77 32.13
CA LYS A 21 -22.43 37.30 32.09
C LYS A 21 -21.85 36.82 30.76
N ARG A 22 -20.76 36.05 30.80
CA ARG A 22 -20.08 35.41 29.64
C ARG A 22 -20.91 34.30 28.99
N LYS A 23 -22.23 34.47 28.84
CA LYS A 23 -23.15 33.46 28.28
C LYS A 23 -22.72 33.04 26.86
N GLY A 24 -22.29 34.01 26.04
CA GLY A 24 -21.76 33.73 24.69
C GLY A 24 -20.50 32.86 24.68
N LEU A 25 -19.56 33.09 25.61
CA LEU A 25 -18.35 32.25 25.72
C LEU A 25 -18.70 30.81 26.15
N LYS A 26 -19.68 30.63 27.04
CA LYS A 26 -20.15 29.29 27.44
C LYS A 26 -20.79 28.54 26.28
N ILE A 27 -21.58 29.23 25.45
CA ILE A 27 -22.19 28.67 24.24
C ILE A 27 -21.10 28.31 23.22
N PHE A 28 -20.14 29.21 22.98
CA PHE A 28 -19.01 28.95 22.09
C PHE A 28 -18.18 27.74 22.54
N LEU A 29 -17.83 27.64 23.83
CA LEU A 29 -17.08 26.51 24.37
C LEU A 29 -17.87 25.19 24.28
N PHE A 30 -19.19 25.24 24.46
CA PHE A 30 -20.05 24.07 24.30
C PHE A 30 -20.09 23.57 22.85
N VAL A 31 -20.24 24.49 21.88
CA VAL A 31 -20.19 24.17 20.45
C VAL A 31 -18.82 23.63 20.06
N LEU A 32 -17.74 24.24 20.54
CA LEU A 32 -16.37 23.76 20.31
C LEU A 32 -16.17 22.34 20.88
N LEU A 33 -16.63 22.09 22.11
CA LEU A 33 -16.57 20.76 22.73
C LEU A 33 -17.37 19.73 21.93
N PHE A 34 -18.56 20.09 21.44
CA PHE A 34 -19.37 19.23 20.59
C PHE A 34 -18.64 18.84 19.30
N PHE A 35 -18.00 19.80 18.61
CA PHE A 35 -17.18 19.50 17.44
C PHE A 35 -15.96 18.63 17.79
N ILE A 36 -15.30 18.85 18.93
CA ILE A 36 -14.18 18.01 19.39
C ILE A 36 -14.65 16.57 19.64
N ILE A 37 -15.82 16.38 20.24
CA ILE A 37 -16.40 15.05 20.49
C ILE A 37 -16.74 14.35 19.16
N ILE A 38 -17.37 15.07 18.21
CA ILE A 38 -17.67 14.51 16.88
C ILE A 38 -16.39 14.14 16.14
N LEU A 39 -15.40 15.04 16.09
CA LEU A 39 -14.12 14.78 15.45
C LEU A 39 -13.38 13.60 16.11
N GLY A 40 -13.44 13.52 17.45
CA GLY A 40 -12.88 12.43 18.23
C GLY A 40 -13.57 11.09 17.94
N ALA A 41 -14.90 11.07 17.85
CA ALA A 41 -15.67 9.87 17.52
C ALA A 41 -15.39 9.39 16.09
N VAL A 42 -15.38 10.30 15.11
CA VAL A 42 -15.04 9.99 13.71
C VAL A 42 -13.60 9.48 13.61
N GLY A 43 -12.64 10.17 14.23
CA GLY A 43 -11.24 9.76 14.26
C GLY A 43 -11.03 8.40 14.93
N GLY A 44 -11.73 8.16 16.04
CA GLY A 44 -11.75 6.88 16.74
C GLY A 44 -12.24 5.75 15.86
N LYS A 45 -13.37 5.93 15.16
CA LYS A 45 -13.91 4.94 14.23
C LYS A 45 -12.90 4.61 13.11
N VAL A 46 -12.36 5.63 12.43
CA VAL A 46 -11.36 5.44 11.36
C VAL A 46 -10.14 4.67 11.88
N TYR A 47 -9.68 4.96 13.09
CA TYR A 47 -8.57 4.24 13.72
C TYR A 47 -8.89 2.75 13.96
N PHE A 48 -10.08 2.44 14.49
CA PHE A 48 -10.51 1.06 14.73
C PHE A 48 -10.78 0.29 13.43
N ASP A 49 -11.40 0.93 12.44
CA ASP A 49 -11.63 0.36 11.11
C ASP A 49 -10.29 0.00 10.46
N LEU A 50 -9.31 0.92 10.50
CA LEU A 50 -7.97 0.67 9.97
C LEU A 50 -7.26 -0.46 10.73
N LYS A 51 -7.34 -0.46 12.07
CA LYS A 51 -6.78 -1.55 12.89
C LYS A 51 -7.37 -2.90 12.50
N THR A 52 -8.69 -2.95 12.33
CA THR A 52 -9.42 -4.16 11.96
C THR A 52 -9.01 -4.65 10.58
N ALA A 53 -8.95 -3.76 9.58
CA ALA A 53 -8.53 -4.10 8.23
C ALA A 53 -7.10 -4.65 8.20
N VAL A 54 -6.16 -3.99 8.87
CA VAL A 54 -4.76 -4.45 8.94
C VAL A 54 -4.64 -5.78 9.69
N THR A 55 -5.39 -5.96 10.78
CA THR A 55 -5.40 -7.24 11.52
C THR A 55 -5.98 -8.37 10.67
N LYS A 56 -7.01 -8.12 9.87
CA LYS A 56 -7.56 -9.13 8.93
C LYS A 56 -6.59 -9.47 7.80
N ALA A 57 -5.85 -8.48 7.30
CA ALA A 57 -4.82 -8.68 6.28
C ALA A 57 -3.54 -9.32 6.85
N TYR A 58 -3.35 -9.29 8.17
CA TYR A 58 -2.11 -9.75 8.78
C TYR A 58 -1.98 -11.27 8.68
N VAL A 59 -0.82 -11.72 8.22
CA VAL A 59 -0.40 -13.13 8.22
C VAL A 59 0.98 -13.27 8.81
N ASN A 60 1.27 -14.44 9.37
CA ASN A 60 2.64 -14.79 9.69
C ASN A 60 3.46 -14.84 8.39
N PRO A 61 4.69 -14.30 8.38
CA PRO A 61 5.50 -14.30 7.18
C PRO A 61 5.79 -15.75 6.75
N PRO A 62 5.78 -16.05 5.44
CA PRO A 62 5.99 -17.41 4.91
C PRO A 62 7.39 -17.97 5.20
N THR A 63 8.35 -17.11 5.53
CA THR A 63 9.69 -17.51 5.98
C THR A 63 10.19 -16.56 7.07
N GLN A 64 11.27 -16.94 7.75
CA GLN A 64 11.86 -16.09 8.78
C GLN A 64 12.37 -14.79 8.16
N MET A 65 11.86 -13.66 8.64
CA MET A 65 12.26 -12.33 8.14
C MET A 65 13.16 -11.65 9.14
N THR A 66 14.14 -10.90 8.64
CA THR A 66 15.04 -10.13 9.48
C THR A 66 14.26 -8.97 10.11
N PHE A 67 14.31 -8.84 11.43
CA PHE A 67 13.63 -7.75 12.12
C PHE A 67 14.21 -6.38 11.73
N VAL A 68 13.32 -5.39 11.58
CA VAL A 68 13.68 -3.99 11.35
C VAL A 68 12.75 -3.07 12.11
N SER A 69 13.30 -2.01 12.71
CA SER A 69 12.51 -1.05 13.48
C SER A 69 12.05 0.11 12.60
N LEU A 70 10.78 0.06 12.17
CA LEU A 70 10.15 1.16 11.41
C LEU A 70 9.98 2.43 12.26
N LYS A 71 9.90 2.29 13.59
CA LYS A 71 9.88 3.44 14.50
C LYS A 71 11.17 4.26 14.44
N LYS A 72 12.32 3.59 14.21
CA LYS A 72 13.64 4.21 14.07
C LYS A 72 13.95 4.70 12.65
N LYS A 73 12.95 4.72 11.76
CA LYS A 73 13.10 5.15 10.35
C LYS A 73 14.19 4.37 9.59
N ALA A 74 14.42 3.10 9.94
CA ALA A 74 15.40 2.27 9.24
C ALA A 74 14.94 1.99 7.80
N ALA A 75 15.87 1.98 6.84
CA ALA A 75 15.58 1.44 5.53
C ALA A 75 15.23 -0.05 5.64
N PHE A 76 14.29 -0.53 4.83
CA PHE A 76 13.85 -1.91 4.88
C PHE A 76 13.43 -2.43 3.51
N THR A 77 13.40 -3.75 3.38
CA THR A 77 12.97 -4.46 2.17
C THR A 77 11.61 -5.14 2.36
N THR A 78 10.83 -5.21 1.29
CA THR A 78 9.53 -5.89 1.23
C THR A 78 9.46 -6.79 0.01
N ALA A 79 9.23 -8.09 0.22
CA ALA A 79 8.82 -9.00 -0.85
C ALA A 79 7.34 -8.78 -1.18
N ILE A 80 7.03 -8.58 -2.45
CA ILE A 80 5.67 -8.39 -2.96
C ILE A 80 5.42 -9.48 -3.99
N LEU A 81 4.64 -10.49 -3.62
CA LEU A 81 4.27 -11.60 -4.49
C LEU A 81 2.81 -11.46 -4.88
N GLY A 82 2.53 -11.56 -6.18
CA GLY A 82 1.17 -11.56 -6.70
C GLY A 82 0.81 -12.92 -7.27
N ILE A 83 -0.36 -13.41 -6.90
CA ILE A 83 -0.92 -14.68 -7.32
C ILE A 83 -2.25 -14.46 -8.03
N SER A 84 -2.54 -15.32 -8.99
CA SER A 84 -3.83 -15.39 -9.68
C SER A 84 -4.16 -16.85 -9.98
N LYS A 85 -5.44 -17.18 -10.06
CA LYS A 85 -5.88 -18.52 -10.45
C LYS A 85 -5.89 -18.68 -11.97
N ILE A 86 -5.14 -19.66 -12.45
CA ILE A 86 -5.15 -20.10 -13.85
C ILE A 86 -5.52 -21.58 -13.84
N ASP A 87 -6.58 -21.95 -14.57
CA ASP A 87 -7.14 -23.31 -14.60
C ASP A 87 -7.40 -23.89 -13.19
N GLY A 88 -7.89 -23.03 -12.29
CA GLY A 88 -8.20 -23.39 -10.90
C GLY A 88 -6.99 -23.56 -9.98
N LYS A 89 -5.77 -23.32 -10.46
CA LYS A 89 -4.52 -23.43 -9.67
C LYS A 89 -3.94 -22.05 -9.40
N ASP A 90 -3.39 -21.88 -8.20
CA ASP A 90 -2.65 -20.66 -7.85
C ASP A 90 -1.35 -20.59 -8.64
N VAL A 91 -1.16 -19.50 -9.38
CA VAL A 91 0.05 -19.25 -10.18
C VAL A 91 0.72 -17.97 -9.68
N LEU A 92 2.04 -18.01 -9.52
CA LEU A 92 2.84 -16.82 -9.25
C LEU A 92 2.95 -15.98 -10.53
N VAL A 93 2.21 -14.87 -10.56
CA VAL A 93 2.12 -13.98 -11.71
C VAL A 93 3.01 -12.74 -11.58
N SER A 94 3.39 -12.35 -10.36
CA SER A 94 4.39 -11.30 -10.16
C SER A 94 5.26 -11.54 -8.94
N ALA A 95 6.53 -11.17 -9.05
CA ALA A 95 7.48 -11.15 -7.94
C ALA A 95 8.26 -9.83 -7.97
N ASN A 96 8.12 -9.03 -6.91
CA ASN A 96 8.81 -7.75 -6.79
C ASN A 96 9.50 -7.65 -5.44
N LEU A 97 10.66 -7.00 -5.42
CA LEU A 97 11.29 -6.58 -4.19
C LEU A 97 11.29 -5.05 -4.10
N ALA A 98 10.88 -4.51 -2.96
CA ALA A 98 10.87 -3.07 -2.72
C ALA A 98 11.83 -2.72 -1.59
N ALA A 99 12.72 -1.75 -1.82
CA ALA A 99 13.55 -1.12 -0.81
C ALA A 99 12.95 0.25 -0.47
N THR A 100 12.43 0.39 0.76
CA THR A 100 11.80 1.62 1.24
C THR A 100 12.77 2.36 2.15
N ASN A 101 13.18 3.56 1.74
CA ASN A 101 14.17 4.36 2.45
C ASN A 101 13.61 5.78 2.72
N PRO A 102 13.30 6.11 3.98
CA PRO A 102 12.71 7.40 4.34
C PRO A 102 13.74 8.53 4.30
N ARG A 103 15.04 8.23 4.37
CA ARG A 103 16.12 9.22 4.25
C ARG A 103 16.25 9.70 2.81
N LEU A 104 16.13 8.78 1.86
CA LEU A 104 16.12 9.08 0.43
C LEU A 104 14.75 9.56 -0.08
N GLN A 105 13.73 9.54 0.78
CA GLN A 105 12.33 9.80 0.41
C GLN A 105 11.89 8.97 -0.81
N GLN A 106 12.28 7.70 -0.83
CA GLN A 106 12.12 6.85 -2.00
C GLN A 106 11.79 5.42 -1.63
N THR A 107 10.96 4.80 -2.47
CA THR A 107 10.78 3.35 -2.55
C THR A 107 11.31 2.88 -3.90
N THR A 108 12.35 2.05 -3.90
CA THR A 108 12.93 1.47 -5.11
C THR A 108 12.36 0.08 -5.31
N VAL A 109 11.71 -0.17 -6.44
CA VAL A 109 11.08 -1.45 -6.77
C VAL A 109 11.84 -2.11 -7.90
N ILE A 110 12.24 -3.37 -7.69
CA ILE A 110 12.79 -4.24 -8.71
C ILE A 110 11.79 -5.36 -8.98
N ASN A 111 11.49 -5.59 -10.27
CA ASN A 111 10.65 -6.70 -10.71
C ASN A 111 11.55 -7.86 -11.12
N LEU A 112 11.27 -9.05 -10.60
CA LEU A 112 11.92 -10.29 -11.01
C LEU A 112 10.93 -11.09 -11.84
N SER A 113 11.31 -11.40 -13.08
CA SER A 113 10.47 -12.21 -13.97
C SER A 113 10.17 -13.56 -13.33
N THR A 114 8.91 -13.95 -13.30
CA THR A 114 8.49 -15.23 -12.73
C THR A 114 8.84 -16.41 -13.63
N SER A 115 8.93 -16.18 -14.94
CA SER A 115 9.17 -17.21 -15.97
C SER A 115 10.58 -17.19 -16.56
N ALA A 116 11.39 -16.17 -16.30
CA ALA A 116 12.77 -16.15 -16.80
C ALA A 116 13.62 -17.21 -16.10
N ILE A 117 14.47 -17.87 -16.88
CA ILE A 117 15.48 -18.80 -16.35
C ILE A 117 16.52 -18.00 -15.60
N LEU A 118 16.62 -18.27 -14.30
CA LEU A 118 17.59 -17.70 -13.39
C LEU A 118 18.97 -18.37 -13.57
N PRO A 119 20.06 -17.78 -13.04
CA PRO A 119 21.41 -18.35 -13.17
C PRO A 119 21.56 -19.79 -12.66
N ASP A 120 20.73 -20.21 -11.71
CA ASP A 120 20.67 -21.57 -11.16
C ASP A 120 19.74 -22.52 -11.96
N LYS A 121 19.36 -22.12 -13.18
CA LYS A 121 18.58 -22.90 -14.15
C LYS A 121 17.15 -23.25 -13.72
N GLN A 122 16.58 -22.53 -12.75
CA GLN A 122 15.16 -22.61 -12.39
C GLN A 122 14.44 -21.28 -12.68
N THR A 123 13.11 -21.27 -12.59
CA THR A 123 12.29 -20.05 -12.64
C THR A 123 11.63 -19.82 -11.27
N LEU A 124 11.28 -18.58 -10.93
CA LEU A 124 10.55 -18.32 -9.69
C LEU A 124 9.16 -19.00 -9.70
N LEU A 125 8.53 -19.13 -10.86
CA LEU A 125 7.26 -19.85 -11.02
C LEU A 125 7.42 -21.35 -10.69
N THR A 126 8.45 -22.02 -11.23
CA THR A 126 8.71 -23.43 -10.90
C THR A 126 9.03 -23.62 -9.42
N LEU A 127 9.70 -22.65 -8.80
CA LEU A 127 10.02 -22.69 -7.39
C LEU A 127 8.78 -22.49 -6.52
N TYR A 128 7.89 -21.58 -6.92
CA TYR A 128 6.59 -21.39 -6.28
C TYR A 128 5.73 -22.66 -6.37
N ASN A 129 5.61 -23.25 -7.55
CA ASN A 129 4.79 -24.44 -7.77
C ASN A 129 5.27 -25.64 -6.93
N SER A 130 6.56 -25.73 -6.63
CA SER A 130 7.14 -26.84 -5.88
C SER A 130 7.21 -26.60 -4.37
N LYS A 131 7.46 -25.35 -3.93
CA LYS A 131 7.82 -25.04 -2.53
C LYS A 131 7.15 -23.78 -1.96
N GLY A 132 6.28 -23.13 -2.74
CA GLY A 132 5.47 -21.98 -2.32
C GLY A 132 6.26 -20.68 -2.11
N GLU A 133 5.59 -19.71 -1.49
CA GLU A 133 6.08 -18.34 -1.28
C GLU A 133 7.41 -18.28 -0.53
N ALA A 134 7.61 -19.17 0.45
CA ALA A 134 8.81 -19.21 1.28
C ALA A 134 10.08 -19.44 0.45
N ALA A 135 10.01 -20.32 -0.55
CA ALA A 135 11.14 -20.63 -1.42
C ALA A 135 11.42 -19.48 -2.40
N VAL A 136 10.38 -18.89 -2.97
CA VAL A 136 10.51 -17.69 -3.84
C VAL A 136 11.22 -16.57 -3.09
N ILE A 137 10.80 -16.27 -1.85
CA ILE A 137 11.41 -15.21 -1.05
C ILE A 137 12.89 -15.50 -0.76
N LYS A 138 13.24 -16.74 -0.39
CA LYS A 138 14.64 -17.14 -0.19
C LYS A 138 15.48 -17.00 -1.45
N GLU A 139 14.92 -17.35 -2.61
CA GLU A 139 15.64 -17.18 -3.88
C GLU A 139 15.83 -15.69 -4.20
N MET A 140 14.83 -14.83 -3.95
CA MET A 140 14.98 -13.38 -4.09
C MET A 140 16.08 -12.81 -3.16
N GLU A 141 16.17 -13.28 -1.91
CA GLU A 141 17.26 -12.91 -1.00
C GLU A 141 18.63 -13.30 -1.56
N LYS A 142 18.74 -14.50 -2.12
CA LYS A 142 19.97 -15.04 -2.72
C LYS A 142 20.39 -14.25 -3.97
N LEU A 143 19.46 -14.02 -4.90
CA LEU A 143 19.72 -13.30 -6.16
C LEU A 143 20.18 -11.86 -5.91
N LEU A 144 19.52 -11.15 -5.00
CA LEU A 144 19.80 -9.75 -4.73
C LEU A 144 20.74 -9.53 -3.54
N GLN A 145 21.15 -10.60 -2.86
CA GLN A 145 22.04 -10.57 -1.69
C GLN A 145 21.60 -9.54 -0.63
N VAL A 146 20.30 -9.52 -0.34
CA VAL A 146 19.68 -8.63 0.65
C VAL A 146 18.81 -9.44 1.60
N LYS A 147 18.69 -8.98 2.84
CA LYS A 147 17.72 -9.54 3.78
C LYS A 147 16.33 -8.99 3.48
N ILE A 148 15.30 -9.82 3.59
CA ILE A 148 13.90 -9.44 3.46
C ILE A 148 13.28 -9.21 4.84
N ASN A 149 12.70 -8.02 5.06
CA ASN A 149 12.15 -7.62 6.36
C ASN A 149 10.63 -7.76 6.45
N LYS A 150 9.94 -7.65 5.32
CA LYS A 150 8.49 -7.57 5.20
C LYS A 150 7.97 -8.32 3.99
N PHE A 151 6.69 -8.65 4.04
CA PHE A 151 5.99 -9.37 2.98
C PHE A 151 4.60 -8.80 2.72
N VAL A 152 4.25 -8.78 1.45
CA VAL A 152 2.92 -8.52 0.94
C VAL A 152 2.62 -9.60 -0.09
N GLY A 153 1.56 -10.37 0.14
CA GLY A 153 0.94 -11.22 -0.87
C GLY A 153 -0.27 -10.51 -1.46
N MET A 154 -0.43 -10.58 -2.77
CA MET A 154 -1.53 -9.96 -3.50
C MET A 154 -2.31 -11.02 -4.26
N ASN A 155 -3.62 -11.04 -4.09
CA ASN A 155 -4.54 -11.88 -4.85
C ASN A 155 -5.17 -11.05 -5.97
N PHE A 156 -4.72 -11.27 -7.20
CA PHE A 156 -5.22 -10.53 -8.36
C PHE A 156 -6.67 -10.85 -8.71
N ASP A 157 -7.14 -12.05 -8.38
CA ASP A 157 -8.53 -12.44 -8.62
C ASP A 157 -9.51 -11.59 -7.79
N GLN A 158 -9.03 -10.99 -6.70
CA GLN A 158 -9.80 -10.11 -5.82
C GLN A 158 -9.58 -8.62 -6.12
N MET A 159 -8.65 -8.27 -7.01
CA MET A 159 -8.29 -6.88 -7.30
C MET A 159 -9.48 -6.04 -7.76
N GLY A 160 -10.41 -6.66 -8.49
CA GLY A 160 -11.65 -6.02 -8.94
C GLY A 160 -12.47 -5.41 -7.81
N GLU A 161 -12.52 -6.07 -6.65
CA GLU A 161 -13.22 -5.53 -5.48
C GLU A 161 -12.56 -4.26 -4.94
N LEU A 162 -11.22 -4.20 -4.97
CA LEU A 162 -10.50 -3.02 -4.54
C LEU A 162 -10.67 -1.87 -5.54
N VAL A 163 -10.65 -2.14 -6.84
CA VAL A 163 -10.94 -1.15 -7.89
C VAL A 163 -12.33 -0.56 -7.72
N GLN A 164 -13.34 -1.40 -7.49
CA GLN A 164 -14.69 -0.95 -7.22
C GLN A 164 -14.78 -0.13 -5.92
N ALA A 165 -14.05 -0.54 -4.88
CA ALA A 165 -14.01 0.17 -3.60
C ALA A 165 -13.43 1.59 -3.73
N ILE A 166 -12.41 1.79 -4.58
CA ILE A 166 -11.82 3.12 -4.86
C ILE A 166 -12.60 3.94 -5.91
N GLY A 167 -13.63 3.34 -6.50
CA GLY A 167 -14.54 3.93 -7.49
C GLY A 167 -14.18 3.57 -8.93
N ASP A 168 -12.95 3.82 -9.35
CA ASP A 168 -12.41 3.43 -10.65
C ASP A 168 -10.87 3.55 -10.68
N VAL A 169 -10.28 3.00 -11.74
CA VAL A 169 -8.88 3.26 -12.11
C VAL A 169 -8.77 3.55 -13.59
N SER A 170 -7.84 4.45 -13.96
CA SER A 170 -7.49 4.70 -15.36
C SER A 170 -6.16 4.01 -15.68
N ILE A 171 -6.17 3.17 -16.70
CA ILE A 171 -5.01 2.41 -17.18
C ILE A 171 -4.70 2.84 -18.61
N GLN A 172 -3.41 2.90 -18.95
CA GLN A 172 -2.98 3.07 -20.33
C GLN A 172 -2.79 1.70 -20.97
N ASN A 173 -3.78 1.29 -21.76
CA ASN A 173 -3.75 0.02 -22.46
C ASN A 173 -2.96 0.16 -23.78
N ALA A 174 -1.93 -0.67 -23.94
CA ALA A 174 -1.02 -0.59 -25.08
C ALA A 174 -1.64 -1.10 -26.39
N ASN A 175 -2.55 -2.08 -26.33
CA ASN A 175 -3.14 -2.73 -27.51
C ASN A 175 -4.62 -2.99 -27.31
N GLU A 176 -5.42 -2.87 -28.36
CA GLU A 176 -6.83 -3.26 -28.32
C GLU A 176 -6.98 -4.78 -28.16
N PHE A 177 -7.88 -5.21 -27.27
CA PHE A 177 -8.27 -6.61 -27.13
C PHE A 177 -9.68 -6.77 -26.57
N THR A 178 -10.21 -8.00 -26.67
CA THR A 178 -11.51 -8.37 -26.11
C THR A 178 -11.33 -9.59 -25.23
N ALA A 179 -11.91 -9.57 -24.03
CA ALA A 179 -11.88 -10.69 -23.09
C ALA A 179 -13.20 -10.78 -22.33
N GLN A 180 -13.74 -11.99 -22.16
CA GLN A 180 -14.94 -12.24 -21.35
C GLN A 180 -16.13 -11.31 -21.69
N GLY A 181 -16.31 -10.96 -22.97
CA GLY A 181 -17.36 -10.05 -23.45
C GLY A 181 -17.08 -8.55 -23.27
N PHE A 182 -15.96 -8.16 -22.66
CA PHE A 182 -15.51 -6.78 -22.54
C PHE A 182 -14.53 -6.42 -23.65
N LYS A 183 -14.66 -5.21 -24.21
CA LYS A 183 -13.76 -4.65 -25.20
C LYS A 183 -12.88 -3.59 -24.55
N PHE A 184 -11.56 -3.76 -24.65
CA PHE A 184 -10.56 -2.85 -24.12
C PHE A 184 -9.84 -2.15 -25.27
N PRO A 185 -10.20 -0.91 -25.61
CA PRO A 185 -9.53 -0.17 -26.69
C PRO A 185 -8.08 0.16 -26.31
N GLN A 186 -7.25 0.41 -27.31
CA GLN A 186 -5.95 1.02 -27.09
C GLN A 186 -6.10 2.45 -26.51
N GLY A 187 -5.21 2.84 -25.60
CA GLY A 187 -5.22 4.15 -24.96
C GLY A 187 -5.78 4.09 -23.53
N THR A 188 -6.38 5.19 -23.08
CA THR A 188 -6.86 5.28 -21.69
C THR A 188 -8.17 4.51 -21.51
N VAL A 189 -8.12 3.48 -20.67
CA VAL A 189 -9.26 2.65 -20.28
C VAL A 189 -9.58 2.91 -18.81
N ALA A 190 -10.85 3.17 -18.50
CA ALA A 190 -11.32 3.27 -17.13
C ALA A 190 -11.95 1.94 -16.70
N LEU A 191 -11.37 1.29 -15.69
CA LEU A 191 -11.92 0.07 -15.10
C LEU A 191 -12.65 0.42 -13.80
N ASN A 192 -13.88 -0.06 -13.65
CA ASN A 192 -14.71 0.23 -12.47
C ASN A 192 -15.28 -1.05 -11.84
N LYS A 193 -15.71 -2.00 -12.67
CA LYS A 193 -16.38 -3.21 -12.18
C LYS A 193 -15.39 -4.34 -11.92
N ALA A 194 -15.72 -5.21 -10.97
CA ALA A 194 -14.84 -6.32 -10.60
C ALA A 194 -14.68 -7.32 -11.75
N GLU A 195 -15.75 -7.60 -12.50
CA GLU A 195 -15.76 -8.49 -13.65
C GLU A 195 -14.96 -7.90 -14.83
N GLU A 196 -14.99 -6.58 -14.99
CA GLU A 196 -14.22 -5.87 -16.00
C GLU A 196 -12.72 -5.94 -15.70
N VAL A 197 -12.33 -5.80 -14.43
CA VAL A 197 -10.94 -5.99 -13.99
C VAL A 197 -10.48 -7.43 -14.19
N ALA A 198 -11.34 -8.41 -13.86
CA ALA A 198 -11.04 -9.82 -14.10
C ALA A 198 -10.88 -10.12 -15.61
N ALA A 199 -11.74 -9.54 -16.45
CA ALA A 199 -11.62 -9.62 -17.90
C ALA A 199 -10.31 -8.99 -18.40
N TYR A 200 -9.90 -7.84 -17.86
CA TYR A 200 -8.64 -7.18 -18.21
C TYR A 200 -7.39 -8.02 -17.84
N PHE A 201 -7.49 -8.89 -16.83
CA PHE A 201 -6.42 -9.80 -16.43
C PHE A 201 -6.45 -11.17 -17.12
N THR A 202 -7.43 -11.41 -17.98
CA THR A 202 -7.61 -12.71 -18.62
C THR A 202 -6.41 -13.03 -19.51
N LEU A 203 -5.87 -14.23 -19.32
CA LEU A 203 -4.88 -14.79 -20.23
C LEU A 203 -5.58 -15.16 -21.54
N LEU A 204 -5.32 -14.39 -22.60
CA LEU A 204 -5.96 -14.64 -23.89
C LEU A 204 -5.46 -15.93 -24.55
N ASN A 205 -4.15 -16.17 -24.49
CA ASN A 205 -3.49 -17.35 -25.04
C ASN A 205 -2.28 -17.73 -24.18
N ALA A 206 -1.85 -19.00 -24.20
CA ALA A 206 -0.71 -19.50 -23.41
C ALA A 206 0.60 -18.72 -23.64
N GLY A 207 0.80 -18.16 -24.84
CA GLY A 207 1.96 -17.34 -25.19
C GLY A 207 1.92 -15.90 -24.67
N ASP A 208 0.79 -15.42 -24.16
CA ASP A 208 0.57 -14.01 -23.77
C ASP A 208 0.70 -13.76 -22.26
N THR A 209 1.28 -14.69 -21.50
CA THR A 209 1.50 -14.56 -20.04
C THR A 209 2.21 -13.26 -19.67
N LYS A 210 3.21 -12.84 -20.47
CA LYS A 210 3.91 -11.57 -20.28
C LYS A 210 2.96 -10.36 -20.37
N LYS A 211 2.00 -10.37 -21.30
CA LYS A 211 1.02 -9.28 -21.45
C LYS A 211 0.05 -9.25 -20.28
N ALA A 212 -0.48 -10.41 -19.89
CA ALA A 212 -1.36 -10.52 -18.72
C ALA A 212 -0.68 -10.00 -17.43
N PHE A 213 0.60 -10.29 -17.23
CA PHE A 213 1.35 -9.78 -16.07
C PHE A 213 1.64 -8.28 -16.16
N ALA A 214 1.81 -7.74 -17.36
CA ALA A 214 1.92 -6.29 -17.56
C ALA A 214 0.61 -5.58 -17.19
N HIS A 215 -0.55 -6.11 -17.61
CA HIS A 215 -1.87 -5.58 -17.24
C HIS A 215 -2.11 -5.57 -15.72
N GLN A 216 -1.68 -6.63 -15.03
CA GLN A 216 -1.72 -6.69 -13.58
C GLN A 216 -0.85 -5.61 -12.93
N GLN A 217 0.37 -5.38 -13.44
CA GLN A 217 1.25 -4.33 -12.96
C GLN A 217 0.67 -2.92 -13.22
N GLU A 218 0.09 -2.70 -14.39
CA GLU A 218 -0.61 -1.46 -14.75
C GLU A 218 -1.74 -1.16 -13.76
N ALA A 219 -2.59 -2.14 -13.47
CA ALA A 219 -3.68 -2.00 -12.52
C ALA A 219 -3.18 -1.67 -11.11
N VAL A 220 -2.14 -2.35 -10.62
CA VAL A 220 -1.53 -2.04 -9.31
C VAL A 220 -1.04 -0.59 -9.27
N MET A 221 -0.35 -0.13 -10.32
CA MET A 221 0.13 1.25 -10.40
C MET A 221 -1.02 2.26 -10.44
N ALA A 222 -2.10 1.93 -11.15
CA ALA A 222 -3.29 2.78 -11.23
C ALA A 222 -4.02 2.87 -9.89
N VAL A 223 -4.18 1.74 -9.18
CA VAL A 223 -4.72 1.68 -7.82
C VAL A 223 -3.88 2.52 -6.86
N VAL A 224 -2.55 2.33 -6.87
CA VAL A 224 -1.63 3.10 -6.02
C VAL A 224 -1.72 4.60 -6.32
N SER A 225 -1.79 4.97 -7.60
CA SER A 225 -1.96 6.37 -8.02
C SER A 225 -3.28 6.95 -7.52
N LYS A 226 -4.39 6.22 -7.66
CA LYS A 226 -5.72 6.64 -7.22
C LYS A 226 -5.79 6.84 -5.70
N LEU A 227 -5.18 5.92 -4.94
CA LEU A 227 -5.13 5.97 -3.47
C LEU A 227 -4.30 7.13 -2.91
N LYS A 228 -3.46 7.79 -3.72
CA LYS A 228 -2.77 9.03 -3.30
C LYS A 228 -3.73 10.23 -3.19
N SER A 229 -4.91 10.16 -3.79
CA SER A 229 -5.89 11.25 -3.76
C SER A 229 -6.58 11.32 -2.39
N PRO A 230 -6.43 12.43 -1.64
CA PRO A 230 -7.11 12.60 -0.35
C PRO A 230 -8.63 12.54 -0.50
N ARG A 231 -9.17 13.01 -1.63
CA ARG A 231 -10.60 12.96 -1.92
C ARG A 231 -11.11 11.53 -2.03
N VAL A 232 -10.35 10.65 -2.69
CA VAL A 232 -10.69 9.23 -2.80
C VAL A 232 -10.64 8.59 -1.41
N LEU A 233 -9.57 8.83 -0.66
CA LEU A 233 -9.44 8.29 0.69
C LEU A 233 -10.57 8.74 1.61
N ILE A 234 -10.95 10.01 1.63
CA ILE A 234 -12.03 10.53 2.48
C ILE A 234 -13.38 9.94 2.07
N ARG A 235 -13.67 9.88 0.76
CA ARG A 235 -14.97 9.44 0.24
C ARG A 235 -15.17 7.93 0.35
N HIS A 236 -14.11 7.15 0.18
CA HIS A 236 -14.16 5.70 0.03
C HIS A 236 -13.46 4.92 1.16
N TYR A 237 -13.08 5.58 2.26
CA TYR A 237 -12.23 4.98 3.30
C TYR A 237 -12.77 3.63 3.80
N GLY A 238 -14.08 3.55 4.08
CA GLY A 238 -14.69 2.35 4.65
C GLY A 238 -14.70 1.17 3.68
N GLN A 239 -15.03 1.42 2.41
CA GLN A 239 -15.00 0.42 1.35
C GLN A 239 -13.57 -0.07 1.10
N ILE A 240 -12.61 0.86 1.03
CA ILE A 240 -11.18 0.55 0.84
C ILE A 240 -10.70 -0.36 1.97
N LEU A 241 -10.97 -0.01 3.22
CA LEU A 241 -10.54 -0.81 4.39
C LEU A 241 -11.21 -2.18 4.45
N THR A 242 -12.39 -2.33 3.85
CA THR A 242 -13.10 -3.61 3.76
C THR A 242 -12.56 -4.49 2.64
N ALA A 243 -12.20 -3.90 1.49
CA ALA A 243 -11.66 -4.63 0.33
C ALA A 243 -10.17 -4.99 0.49
N LEU A 244 -9.37 -4.13 1.12
CA LEU A 244 -7.93 -4.31 1.30
C LEU A 244 -7.53 -5.70 1.82
N PRO A 245 -8.10 -6.24 2.92
CA PRO A 245 -7.71 -7.57 3.42
C PRO A 245 -8.11 -8.74 2.52
N LYS A 246 -8.99 -8.54 1.53
CA LYS A 246 -9.34 -9.57 0.54
C LYS A 246 -8.31 -9.66 -0.58
N VAL A 247 -7.75 -8.51 -0.97
CA VAL A 247 -6.72 -8.41 -2.01
C VAL A 247 -5.33 -8.64 -1.45
N PHE A 248 -5.05 -8.18 -0.23
CA PHE A 248 -3.72 -8.20 0.35
C PHE A 248 -3.65 -9.02 1.62
N LYS A 249 -2.63 -9.87 1.69
CA LYS A 249 -2.10 -10.43 2.93
C LYS A 249 -0.75 -9.82 3.23
N THR A 250 -0.40 -9.61 4.50
CA THR A 250 0.85 -8.93 4.83
C THR A 250 1.44 -9.30 6.20
N SER A 251 2.76 -9.21 6.33
CA SER A 251 3.45 -9.27 7.63
C SER A 251 3.54 -7.89 8.34
N PHE A 252 2.95 -6.83 7.78
CA PHE A 252 2.79 -5.56 8.47
C PHE A 252 1.65 -5.64 9.50
N ASN A 253 2.01 -5.71 10.79
CA ASN A 253 1.00 -5.50 11.84
C ASN A 253 0.57 -4.03 11.92
N PHE A 254 -0.49 -3.75 12.66
CA PHE A 254 -1.04 -2.40 12.81
C PHE A 254 -0.02 -1.37 13.34
N GLY A 255 0.85 -1.78 14.27
CA GLY A 255 1.92 -0.92 14.77
C GLY A 255 2.92 -0.52 13.68
N ASN A 256 3.23 -1.45 12.76
CA ASN A 256 4.08 -1.19 11.60
C ASN A 256 3.40 -0.23 10.63
N VAL A 257 2.12 -0.42 10.32
CA VAL A 257 1.36 0.49 9.44
C VAL A 257 1.30 1.90 10.02
N LYS A 258 1.06 2.03 11.33
CA LYS A 258 1.15 3.33 12.02
C LYS A 258 2.53 3.95 11.89
N ALA A 259 3.60 3.16 12.07
CA ALA A 259 4.96 3.64 11.89
C ALA A 259 5.24 4.10 10.45
N LEU A 260 4.74 3.38 9.43
CA LEU A 260 4.84 3.79 8.03
C LEU A 260 4.16 5.13 7.78
N ALA A 261 2.90 5.29 8.23
CA ALA A 261 2.15 6.52 8.05
C ALA A 261 2.84 7.74 8.69
N LEU A 262 3.43 7.56 9.88
CA LEU A 262 4.11 8.64 10.59
C LEU A 262 5.50 8.95 10.03
N ASN A 263 6.31 7.90 9.78
CA ASN A 263 7.74 8.05 9.54
C ASN A 263 8.17 7.98 8.06
N TYR A 264 7.32 7.45 7.18
CA TYR A 264 7.66 7.15 5.79
C TYR A 264 6.75 7.85 4.79
N HIS A 265 5.97 8.85 5.21
CA HIS A 265 5.10 9.64 4.32
C HIS A 265 5.86 10.30 3.15
N GLY A 266 7.16 10.60 3.31
CA GLY A 266 8.02 11.09 2.24
C GLY A 266 8.55 9.99 1.29
N ALA A 267 8.55 8.72 1.69
CA ALA A 267 9.09 7.60 0.91
C ALA A 267 8.17 7.12 -0.22
N ILE A 268 7.30 8.00 -0.73
CA ILE A 268 6.25 7.69 -1.72
C ILE A 268 6.70 7.88 -3.18
N ARG A 269 7.92 8.41 -3.40
CA ARG A 269 8.53 8.46 -4.73
C ARG A 269 8.98 7.06 -5.13
N ILE A 270 8.42 6.54 -6.22
CA ILE A 270 8.72 5.19 -6.72
C ILE A 270 9.81 5.27 -7.78
N LYS A 271 10.97 4.66 -7.52
CA LYS A 271 12.01 4.39 -8.52
C LYS A 271 11.88 2.94 -8.96
N LYS A 272 11.88 2.67 -10.28
CA LYS A 272 11.86 1.30 -10.81
C LYS A 272 13.26 0.90 -11.28
N ILE A 273 13.65 -0.34 -10.99
CA ILE A 273 14.83 -0.98 -11.58
C ILE A 273 14.31 -2.05 -12.54
N ASN A 274 14.77 -1.98 -13.79
CA ASN A 274 14.44 -2.96 -14.81
C ASN A 274 15.58 -3.96 -14.93
N ILE A 275 15.25 -5.25 -14.85
CA ILE A 275 16.19 -6.32 -15.19
C ILE A 275 15.95 -6.68 -16.66
N HIS A 276 17.00 -6.55 -17.47
CA HIS A 276 16.96 -7.01 -18.86
C HIS A 276 17.08 -8.54 -18.89
N SER A 277 16.15 -9.18 -19.61
CA SER A 277 16.23 -10.60 -19.94
C SER A 277 16.42 -10.77 -21.44
N ASP A 278 17.27 -11.74 -21.79
CA ASP A 278 17.63 -12.04 -23.17
C ASP A 278 16.83 -13.25 -23.64
N LYS A 279 16.44 -13.28 -24.92
CA LYS A 279 15.80 -14.47 -25.51
C LYS A 279 16.82 -15.61 -25.59
N VAL A 280 16.37 -16.82 -25.30
CA VAL A 280 17.19 -18.02 -25.52
C VAL A 280 17.19 -18.34 -27.02
N GLU A 281 18.36 -18.57 -27.59
CA GLU A 281 18.52 -18.87 -29.02
C GLU A 281 17.68 -20.09 -29.42
N GLY A 282 16.90 -19.97 -30.51
CA GLY A 282 15.98 -21.00 -30.97
C GLY A 282 14.65 -21.11 -30.19
N GLN A 283 14.41 -20.31 -29.14
CA GLN A 283 13.17 -20.33 -28.35
C GLN A 283 12.53 -18.94 -28.26
N SER A 284 11.42 -18.73 -28.97
CA SER A 284 10.76 -17.42 -29.08
C SER A 284 10.17 -16.88 -27.77
N VAL A 285 9.87 -17.76 -26.81
CA VAL A 285 9.10 -17.45 -25.57
C VAL A 285 9.97 -17.50 -24.31
N VAL A 286 11.10 -18.19 -24.36
CA VAL A 286 11.96 -18.40 -23.18
C VAL A 286 12.98 -17.28 -23.08
N THR A 287 13.06 -16.65 -21.92
CA THR A 287 14.08 -15.64 -21.63
C THR A 287 14.96 -16.07 -20.46
N THR A 288 16.22 -15.65 -20.48
CA THR A 288 17.18 -15.85 -19.39
C THR A 288 17.64 -14.50 -18.83
N ILE A 289 17.92 -14.46 -17.54
CA ILE A 289 18.57 -13.30 -16.91
C ILE A 289 20.05 -13.63 -16.79
N SER A 290 20.90 -12.92 -17.53
CA SER A 290 22.34 -13.06 -17.42
C SER A 290 22.85 -12.61 -16.04
N GLN A 291 23.95 -13.21 -15.59
CA GLN A 291 24.56 -12.85 -14.30
C GLN A 291 24.96 -11.37 -14.25
N ALA A 292 25.46 -10.82 -15.37
CA ALA A 292 25.83 -9.41 -15.47
C ALA A 292 24.64 -8.45 -15.29
N ASN A 293 23.50 -8.73 -15.94
CA ASN A 293 22.28 -7.93 -15.80
C ASN A 293 21.75 -8.00 -14.36
N LEU A 294 21.80 -9.18 -13.74
CA LEU A 294 21.41 -9.36 -12.35
C LEU A 294 22.33 -8.59 -11.40
N ASP A 295 23.65 -8.62 -11.62
CA ASP A 295 24.62 -7.95 -10.76
C ASP A 295 24.48 -6.42 -10.82
N LEU A 296 24.24 -5.85 -12.00
CA LEU A 296 23.99 -4.42 -12.15
C LEU A 296 22.71 -3.99 -11.41
N ALA A 297 21.62 -4.75 -11.57
CA ALA A 297 20.36 -4.46 -10.88
C ALA A 297 20.48 -4.65 -9.36
N LYS A 298 21.25 -5.65 -8.92
CA LYS A 298 21.59 -5.90 -7.51
C LYS A 298 22.31 -4.71 -6.89
N ILE A 299 23.35 -4.18 -7.55
CA ILE A 299 24.11 -3.02 -7.05
C ILE A 299 23.17 -1.82 -6.88
N GLN A 300 22.40 -1.47 -7.91
CA GLN A 300 21.45 -0.35 -7.85
C GLN A 300 20.40 -0.53 -6.75
N PHE A 301 19.93 -1.76 -6.53
CA PHE A 301 18.96 -2.06 -5.49
C PHE A 301 19.58 -1.91 -4.08
N GLN A 302 20.78 -2.44 -3.87
CA GLN A 302 21.50 -2.34 -2.60
C GLN A 302 21.87 -0.89 -2.25
N GLU A 303 22.23 -0.07 -3.24
CA GLU A 303 22.46 1.37 -3.04
C GLU A 303 21.23 2.09 -2.47
N SER A 304 20.03 1.66 -2.85
CA SER A 304 18.80 2.30 -2.35
C SER A 304 18.51 2.03 -0.87
N LEU A 305 19.23 1.09 -0.24
CA LEU A 305 19.13 0.78 1.19
C LEU A 305 20.11 1.56 2.06
N LYS A 306 21.10 2.23 1.46
CA LYS A 306 22.08 3.08 2.16
C LYS A 306 21.47 4.45 2.49
#